data_AF-A0A6N4X3N5-F1
#
_entry.id   AF-A0A6N4X3N5-F1
#
_cell.length_a   1.000
_cell.length_b   1.000
_cell.length_c   1.000
_cell.angle_alpha   90.00
_cell.angle_beta   90.00
_cell.angle_gamma   90.00
#
_symmetry.space_group_name_H-M   'P 1'
#
loop_
_entity.id
_entity.type
_entity.pdbx_description
1 polymer ?
#
loop_
_entity_poly.entity_id
_entity_poly.type
_entity_poly.pdbx_seq_one_letter_code
_entity_poly.pdbx_strand_id
1 'polypeptide(L)' 'MHDGRLGGWKVVQVGKKRDQFQLYNILKDNEERDELSAQYPERLESLKAILLSQIDSDRPDL' A
#
# COMPACT_ATOMS: atom_id res chain seq x y z
N MET A 1 10.02 -4.48 4.93
CA MET A 1 8.85 -4.43 4.03
C MET A 1 8.12 -3.15 4.38
N HIS A 2 7.81 -2.29 3.42
CA HIS A 2 7.11 -1.03 3.69
C HIS A 2 5.62 -1.22 3.42
N ASP A 3 4.77 -0.88 4.38
CA ASP A 3 3.32 -0.85 4.23
C ASP A 3 2.75 0.53 4.59
N GLY A 4 1.78 1.00 3.81
CA GLY A 4 1.12 2.29 4.01
C GLY A 4 -0.27 2.05 4.56
N ARG A 5 -0.60 2.67 5.70
CA ARG A 5 -1.91 2.52 6.35
C ARG A 5 -2.64 3.84 6.46
N LEU A 6 -3.92 3.86 6.08
CA LEU A 6 -4.80 5.00 6.30
C LEU A 6 -6.25 4.54 6.53
N GLY A 7 -6.82 4.88 7.69
CA GLY A 7 -8.25 4.68 7.94
C GLY A 7 -8.76 3.25 7.74
N GLY A 8 -7.94 2.24 8.06
CA GLY A 8 -8.30 0.83 7.88
C GLY A 8 -7.93 0.19 6.55
N TRP A 9 -7.37 0.97 5.64
CA TRP A 9 -6.82 0.48 4.40
C TRP A 9 -5.32 0.30 4.53
N LYS A 10 -4.82 -0.79 3.96
CA LYS A 10 -3.42 -1.16 3.98
C LYS A 10 -2.98 -1.41 2.54
N VAL A 11 -1.97 -0.66 2.09
CA VAL A 11 -1.27 -0.94 0.83
C VAL A 11 0.03 -1.65 1.14
N VAL A 12 0.29 -2.72 0.40
CA VAL A 12 1.52 -3.51 0.51
C VAL A 12 2.16 -3.55 -0.87
N GLN A 13 3.43 -3.17 -0.94
CA GLN A 13 4.22 -3.40 -2.15
C GLN A 13 4.66 -4.87 -2.16
N VAL A 14 4.24 -5.61 -3.18
CA VAL A 14 4.56 -7.02 -3.36
C VAL A 14 5.45 -7.24 -4.59
N GLY A 15 6.33 -8.23 -4.48
CA GLY A 15 7.29 -8.56 -5.54
C GLY A 15 8.60 -7.79 -5.48
N LYS A 16 9.62 -8.33 -6.17
CA LYS A 16 10.95 -7.71 -6.28
C LYS A 16 10.97 -6.48 -7.20
N LYS A 17 9.98 -6.37 -8.10
CA LYS A 17 9.77 -5.20 -8.95
C LYS A 17 8.84 -4.24 -8.22
N ARG A 18 9.29 -3.01 -8.00
CA ARG A 18 8.61 -1.93 -7.25
C ARG A 18 7.26 -1.47 -7.83
N ASP A 19 6.66 -2.23 -8.73
CA ASP A 19 5.47 -1.82 -9.49
C ASP A 19 4.20 -2.56 -9.05
N GLN A 20 4.32 -3.66 -8.30
CA GLN A 20 3.16 -4.41 -7.84
C GLN A 20 2.73 -3.94 -6.44
N PHE A 21 1.47 -3.54 -6.33
CA PHE A 21 0.87 -3.08 -5.09
C PHE A 21 -0.45 -3.82 -4.87
N GLN A 22 -0.67 -4.27 -3.64
CA GLN A 22 -1.93 -4.88 -3.22
C GLN A 22 -2.58 -4.00 -2.16
N LEU A 23 -3.90 -3.88 -2.26
CA LEU A 23 -4.72 -3.08 -1.36
C LEU A 23 -5.65 -4.01 -0.59
N TYR A 24 -5.64 -3.86 0.72
CA TYR A 24 -6.47 -4.63 1.64
C TYR A 24 -7.23 -3.68 2.57
N ASN A 25 -8.42 -4.08 2.99
CA ASN A 25 -9.18 -3.36 3.99
C ASN A 25 -9.23 -4.17 5.29
N ILE A 26 -8.26 -3.93 6.16
CA ILE A 26 -8.11 -4.66 7.43
C ILE A 26 -9.25 -4.40 8.42
N LEU A 27 -10.06 -3.35 8.24
CA LEU A 27 -11.25 -3.14 9.08
C LEU A 27 -12.40 -4.07 8.72
N LYS A 28 -12.48 -4.48 7.46
CA LYS A 28 -13.56 -5.32 6.95
C LYS A 28 -13.12 -6.77 6.80
N ASP A 29 -11.83 -6.96 6.52
CA ASP A 29 -11.21 -8.25 6.28
C ASP A 29 -9.83 -8.27 6.96
N ASN A 30 -9.84 -8.66 8.24
CA ASN A 30 -8.64 -8.69 9.07
C ASN A 30 -7.67 -9.81 8.66
N GLU A 31 -8.10 -10.75 7.80
CA GLU A 31 -7.29 -11.84 7.26
C GLU A 31 -6.59 -11.50 5.93
N GLU A 32 -6.80 -10.29 5.39
CA GLU A 32 -6.18 -9.82 4.13
C GLU A 32 -6.41 -10.79 2.94
N ARG A 33 -7.58 -11.43 2.90
CA ARG A 33 -8.02 -12.38 1.89
C ARG A 33 -8.59 -11.69 0.65
N ASP A 34 -9.21 -10.53 0.82
CA ASP A 34 -9.81 -9.78 -0.28
C ASP A 34 -8.84 -8.74 -0.86
N GLU A 35 -8.34 -9.03 -2.06
CA GLU A 35 -7.52 -8.08 -2.83
C GLU A 35 -8.42 -7.06 -3.53
N LEU A 36 -8.34 -5.81 -3.08
CA LEU A 36 -9.25 -4.72 -3.45
C LEU A 36 -8.59 -3.67 -4.36
N SER A 37 -7.35 -3.88 -4.80
CA SER A 37 -6.59 -2.92 -5.63
C SER A 37 -7.22 -2.75 -7.00
N ALA A 38 -7.75 -3.83 -7.59
CA ALA A 38 -8.49 -3.77 -8.84
C ALA A 38 -9.87 -3.08 -8.70
N GLN A 39 -10.46 -3.14 -7.51
CA GLN A 39 -11.79 -2.56 -7.23
C GLN A 39 -11.73 -1.08 -6.85
N TYR A 40 -10.64 -0.64 -6.20
CA TYR A 40 -10.47 0.73 -5.73
C TYR A 40 -9.12 1.34 -6.16
N PRO A 41 -8.93 1.58 -7.47
CA PRO A 41 -7.69 2.15 -7.98
C PRO A 41 -7.40 3.54 -7.40
N GLU A 42 -8.42 4.38 -7.17
CA GLU A 42 -8.27 5.71 -6.56
C GLU A 42 -7.63 5.65 -5.15
N ARG A 43 -8.02 4.64 -4.36
CA ARG A 43 -7.53 4.44 -3.00
C ARG A 43 -6.13 3.87 -3.02
N LEU A 44 -5.89 2.95 -3.96
CA LEU A 44 -4.57 2.40 -4.20
C LEU A 44 -3.57 3.51 -4.54
N GLU A 45 -3.91 4.44 -5.43
CA GLU A 45 -3.05 5.56 -5.81
C GLU A 45 -2.75 6.50 -4.63
N SER A 46 -3.78 6.83 -3.84
CA SER A 46 -3.63 7.68 -2.66
C SER A 46 -2.68 7.05 -1.64
N LEU A 47 -2.86 5.77 -1.33
CA LEU A 47 -2.02 5.04 -0.40
C LEU A 47 -0.62 4.77 -0.97
N LYS A 48 -0.52 4.54 -2.28
CA LYS A 48 0.75 4.39 -3.00
C LYS A 48 1.57 5.67 -2.92
N ALA A 49 0.97 6.85 -3.08
CA ALA A 49 1.67 8.12 -2.92
C ALA A 49 2.23 8.28 -1.50
N ILE A 50 1.44 7.94 -0.48
CA ILE A 50 1.87 7.96 0.94
C ILE A 50 3.01 6.96 1.18
N LEU A 51 2.91 5.76 0.62
CA LEU A 51 3.95 4.73 0.73
C LEU A 51 5.25 5.18 0.04
N LEU A 52 5.16 5.69 -1.19
CA LEU A 52 6.30 6.18 -1.96
C LEU A 52 6.98 7.36 -1.27
N SER A 53 6.20 8.30 -0.72
CA SER A 53 6.72 9.42 0.05
C SER A 53 7.47 8.95 1.31
N GLN A 54 6.98 7.91 2.00
CA GLN A 54 7.67 7.34 3.15
C GLN A 54 8.96 6.62 2.75
N ILE A 55 8.96 5.87 1.64
CA ILE A 55 10.15 5.19 1.11
C ILE A 55 11.22 6.21 0.67
N ASP A 56 10.79 7.33 0.08
CA ASP A 56 11.69 8.42 -0.33
C ASP A 56 12.27 9.15 0.89
N SER A 57 11.45 9.47 1.89
CA SER A 57 11.90 10.09 3.15
C SER A 57 12.75 9.19 4.05
N ASP A 58 12.59 7.86 3.99
CA ASP A 58 13.46 6.90 4.72
C ASP A 58 14.84 6.73 4.06
N ARG A 59 15.07 7.34 2.88
CA ARG A 59 16.38 7.47 2.26
C ARG A 59 16.88 8.93 2.22
N PRO A 60 17.15 9.58 3.36
CA PRO A 60 17.92 10.82 3.36
C PRO A 60 19.41 10.51 3.46
N ASP A 61 19.97 9.74 2.51
CA ASP A 61 21.43 9.54 2.46
C ASP A 61 21.91 9.49 1.01
N LEU A 62 22.27 10.66 0.50
CA LEU A 62 23.32 10.87 -0.49
C LEU A 62 24.38 11.79 0.12
#